data_AF-A0A8T2GED0-F1
#
_entry.id   AF-A0A8T2GED0-F1
#
_cell.length_a   1.000
_cell.length_b   1.000
_cell.length_c   1.000
_cell.angle_alpha   90.00
_cell.angle_beta   90.00
_cell.angle_gamma   90.00
#
_symmetry.space_group_name_H-M   'P 1'
#
loop_
_entity.id
_entity.type
_entity.pdbx_description
1 polymer ?
#
loop_
_entity_poly.entity_id
_entity_poly.type
_entity_poly.pdbx_seq_one_letter_code
_entity_poly.pdbx_strand_id
1 'polypeptide(L)'
;MFISQKGYWRISLSLQERTLRRTSRLVGLSLPFLVLRFSSFMNLMCQAMNEVEVFSIQNERELYPVGWIHTHPSQGCFMSSVDLHTHYSYQVMVPEAFAIVVAPTDSSKSYGIFKLTDPGGMEVLRGCSETGFHPHKEPEDGNPVYEHCSNVYKNSNLRFEIFDLR
;
A
#
# COMPACT_ATOMS: atom_id res chain seq x y z
N MET A 1 -3.65 -13.33 -4.50
CA MET A 1 -2.91 -12.23 -5.15
C MET A 1 -1.41 -12.41 -4.94
N PHE A 2 -0.55 -12.07 -5.91
CA PHE A 2 0.83 -12.54 -5.93
C PHE A 2 1.88 -11.42 -5.79
N ILE A 3 2.94 -11.62 -4.99
CA ILE A 3 4.11 -10.70 -4.88
C ILE A 3 5.43 -11.50 -4.95
N SER A 4 6.42 -11.13 -5.75
CA SER A 4 7.68 -11.91 -5.94
C SER A 4 8.59 -12.01 -4.70
N GLN A 5 9.67 -12.81 -4.70
CA GLN A 5 10.84 -12.74 -3.79
C GLN A 5 11.89 -13.78 -4.20
N LYS A 6 13.00 -13.35 -4.83
CA LYS A 6 14.36 -13.85 -4.55
C LYS A 6 15.37 -12.92 -5.24
N GLY A 7 16.34 -12.45 -4.46
CA GLY A 7 17.23 -11.35 -4.82
C GLY A 7 16.65 -10.05 -4.28
N TYR A 8 17.38 -9.43 -3.35
CA TYR A 8 17.23 -8.04 -2.90
C TYR A 8 16.08 -7.29 -3.58
N TRP A 9 15.02 -6.95 -2.84
CA TRP A 9 14.11 -5.90 -3.28
C TRP A 9 14.87 -4.59 -3.30
N ARG A 10 15.60 -4.38 -4.37
CA ARG A 10 15.96 -3.06 -4.83
C ARG A 10 14.82 -2.70 -5.77
N ILE A 11 13.71 -2.23 -5.20
CA ILE A 11 13.12 -1.04 -5.82
C ILE A 11 14.30 -0.09 -5.84
N SER A 12 14.90 0.10 -7.01
CA SER A 12 15.99 1.07 -7.17
C SER A 12 15.37 2.46 -7.08
N LEU A 13 14.83 2.78 -5.91
CA LEU A 13 14.96 4.11 -5.36
C LEU A 13 16.47 4.35 -5.39
N SER A 14 16.90 5.26 -6.26
CA SER A 14 18.33 5.53 -6.41
C SER A 14 18.89 5.80 -5.01
N LEU A 15 20.16 5.47 -4.80
CA LEU A 15 20.86 5.62 -3.50
C LEU A 15 20.74 7.01 -2.85
N GLN A 16 20.14 7.98 -3.54
CA GLN A 16 19.83 9.34 -3.12
C GLN A 16 18.52 9.50 -2.32
N GLU A 17 17.68 8.46 -2.18
CA GLU A 17 16.26 8.60 -1.83
C GLU A 17 15.83 7.95 -0.50
N ARG A 18 16.74 7.80 0.47
CA ARG A 18 16.49 7.16 1.79
C ARG A 18 15.75 8.02 2.82
N THR A 19 15.46 9.28 2.52
CA THR A 19 14.97 10.28 3.49
C THR A 19 13.49 10.67 3.30
N LEU A 20 12.82 10.23 2.23
CA LEU A 20 11.47 10.69 1.88
C LEU A 20 10.44 9.55 1.88
N ARG A 21 9.26 9.83 2.43
CA ARG A 21 8.07 8.97 2.34
C ARG A 21 7.61 8.97 0.88
N ARG A 22 7.46 7.78 0.28
CA ARG A 22 6.96 7.61 -1.09
C ARG A 22 5.82 6.64 -1.10
N THR A 23 4.90 6.82 -2.03
CA THR A 23 3.72 5.97 -2.21
C THR A 23 3.56 5.57 -3.66
N SER A 24 2.88 4.48 -3.91
CA SER A 24 2.81 3.81 -5.21
C SER A 24 1.54 2.98 -5.25
N ARG A 25 0.85 2.95 -6.39
CA ARG A 25 -0.35 2.13 -6.58
C ARG A 25 0.06 0.76 -7.13
N LEU A 26 -0.53 -0.29 -6.57
CA LEU A 26 -0.38 -1.67 -7.05
C LEU A 26 -1.56 -1.98 -7.98
N VAL A 27 -1.25 -2.43 -9.18
CA VAL A 27 -2.26 -2.83 -10.19
C VAL A 27 -1.92 -4.23 -10.71
N GLY A 28 -2.91 -5.05 -11.01
CA GLY A 28 -2.69 -6.44 -11.43
C GLY A 28 -3.80 -6.95 -12.32
N LEU A 29 -3.44 -7.92 -13.17
CA LEU A 29 -4.39 -8.73 -13.92
C LEU A 29 -4.63 -10.04 -13.17
N SER A 30 -5.79 -10.66 -13.42
CA SER A 30 -6.02 -12.08 -13.16
C SER A 30 -4.97 -12.92 -13.93
N LEU A 31 -3.80 -13.17 -13.31
CA LEU A 31 -2.70 -14.08 -13.68
C LEU A 31 -2.15 -13.95 -15.14
N PRO A 32 -0.82 -13.74 -15.38
CA PRO A 32 0.35 -13.80 -14.49
C PRO A 32 1.09 -12.46 -14.27
N PHE A 33 0.49 -11.30 -14.53
CA PHE A 33 1.19 -10.01 -14.46
C PHE A 33 0.77 -9.16 -13.24
N LEU A 34 1.74 -8.89 -12.35
CA LEU A 34 1.63 -7.85 -11.33
C LEU A 34 2.40 -6.62 -11.83
N VAL A 35 1.75 -5.47 -11.90
CA VAL A 35 2.36 -4.21 -12.33
C VAL A 35 2.44 -3.26 -11.13
N LEU A 36 3.66 -2.79 -10.81
CA LEU A 36 3.94 -1.92 -9.67
C LEU A 36 4.14 -0.49 -10.18
N ARG A 37 3.39 0.51 -9.70
CA ARG A 37 3.50 1.88 -10.23
C ARG A 37 3.83 2.91 -9.17
N PHE A 38 4.87 3.70 -9.42
CA PHE A 38 5.33 4.74 -8.48
C PHE A 38 4.74 6.11 -8.82
N SER A 39 4.23 6.80 -7.80
CA SER A 39 3.87 8.23 -7.87
C SER A 39 4.58 8.95 -6.73
N SER A 40 5.60 9.77 -7.00
CA SER A 40 6.32 10.49 -5.95
C SER A 40 5.60 11.79 -5.59
N PHE A 41 5.28 12.02 -4.31
CA PHE A 41 4.90 13.34 -3.83
C PHE A 41 5.53 13.72 -2.49
N MET A 42 5.90 15.01 -2.42
CA MET A 42 6.51 15.71 -1.30
C MET A 42 5.41 16.28 -0.41
N ASN A 43 4.99 15.52 0.61
CA ASN A 43 4.57 15.95 1.96
C ASN A 43 3.83 14.81 2.66
N LEU A 44 3.79 14.84 4.00
CA LEU A 44 3.30 13.79 4.91
C LEU A 44 1.91 13.18 4.59
N MET A 45 1.13 13.81 3.71
CA MET A 45 -0.27 13.52 3.42
C MET A 45 -0.51 12.62 2.19
N CYS A 46 0.52 12.27 1.40
CA CYS A 46 0.42 11.40 0.21
C CYS A 46 -0.88 11.57 -0.62
N GLN A 47 -0.94 12.61 -1.44
CA GLN A 47 -2.04 12.77 -2.38
C GLN A 47 -1.69 12.07 -3.70
N ALA A 48 -2.61 11.25 -4.23
CA ALA A 48 -2.43 10.64 -5.55
C ALA A 48 -2.56 11.72 -6.64
N MET A 49 -1.58 11.81 -7.54
CA MET A 49 -1.61 12.70 -8.71
C MET A 49 -1.47 11.88 -9.99
N ASN A 50 -1.74 12.51 -11.13
CA ASN A 50 -1.76 11.86 -12.46
C ASN A 50 -2.79 10.71 -12.57
N GLU A 51 -3.89 10.78 -11.82
CA GLU A 51 -4.98 9.79 -11.84
C GLU A 51 -5.53 9.53 -13.25
N VAL A 52 -5.55 10.55 -14.13
CA VAL A 52 -5.97 10.38 -15.54
C VAL A 52 -5.04 9.42 -16.28
N GLU A 53 -3.72 9.61 -16.16
CA GLU A 53 -2.74 8.75 -16.82
C GLU A 53 -2.64 7.37 -16.16
N VAL A 54 -2.84 7.29 -14.84
CA VAL A 54 -3.04 6.00 -14.12
C VAL A 54 -4.21 5.26 -14.74
N PHE A 55 -5.37 5.91 -14.86
CA PHE A 55 -6.58 5.33 -15.39
C PHE A 55 -6.42 4.90 -16.85
N SER A 56 -5.82 5.74 -17.70
CA SER A 56 -5.59 5.39 -19.11
C SER A 56 -4.77 4.12 -19.24
N ILE A 57 -3.67 3.99 -18.51
CA ILE A 57 -2.83 2.78 -18.55
C ILE A 57 -3.55 1.56 -17.96
N GLN A 58 -4.31 1.75 -16.88
CA GLN A 58 -5.12 0.66 -16.32
C GLN A 58 -6.15 0.16 -17.32
N ASN A 59 -6.85 1.08 -17.99
CA ASN A 59 -7.87 0.76 -18.97
C ASN A 59 -7.27 0.12 -20.24
N GLU A 60 -6.20 0.70 -20.79
CA GLU A 60 -5.52 0.18 -22.00
C GLU A 60 -4.94 -1.22 -21.81
N ARG A 61 -4.50 -1.54 -20.59
CA ARG A 61 -3.87 -2.83 -20.26
C ARG A 61 -4.79 -3.76 -19.45
N GLU A 62 -6.05 -3.39 -19.29
CA GLU A 62 -7.07 -4.13 -18.53
C GLU A 62 -6.62 -4.47 -17.09
N LEU A 63 -5.84 -3.60 -16.46
CA LEU A 63 -5.29 -3.79 -15.11
C LEU A 63 -6.28 -3.33 -14.03
N TYR A 64 -6.42 -4.13 -12.97
CA TYR A 64 -7.26 -3.80 -11.82
C TYR A 64 -6.43 -3.25 -10.66
N PRO A 65 -6.89 -2.21 -9.95
CA PRO A 65 -6.25 -1.76 -8.72
C PRO A 65 -6.44 -2.81 -7.65
N VAL A 66 -5.36 -3.11 -6.93
CA VAL A 66 -5.32 -4.25 -6.02
C VAL A 66 -4.62 -3.92 -4.69
N GLY A 67 -4.12 -2.70 -4.57
CA GLY A 67 -3.50 -2.20 -3.35
C GLY A 67 -2.58 -1.02 -3.62
N TRP A 68 -1.71 -0.76 -2.65
CA TRP A 68 -0.69 0.28 -2.74
C TRP A 68 0.53 -0.08 -1.89
N ILE A 69 1.66 0.54 -2.18
CA ILE A 69 2.92 0.38 -1.45
C ILE A 69 3.47 1.74 -1.08
N HIS A 70 3.96 1.89 0.15
CA HIS A 70 4.65 3.08 0.60
C HIS A 70 5.84 2.79 1.50
N THR A 71 6.75 3.75 1.59
CA THR A 71 7.98 3.62 2.37
C THR A 71 7.91 4.46 3.64
N HIS A 72 8.25 3.86 4.78
CA HIS A 72 8.56 4.49 6.06
C HIS A 72 10.07 4.66 6.19
N PRO A 73 10.66 5.79 5.77
CA PRO A 73 12.12 5.93 5.67
C PRO A 73 12.82 5.89 7.03
N SER A 74 12.14 6.30 8.11
CA SER A 74 12.70 6.33 9.47
C SER A 74 11.77 5.68 10.51
N GLN A 75 10.49 5.48 10.19
CA GLN A 75 9.50 4.87 11.07
C GLN A 75 9.55 3.34 10.98
N GLY A 76 9.00 2.67 11.99
CA GLY A 76 8.83 1.22 11.98
C GLY A 76 7.79 0.74 10.97
N CYS A 77 7.70 -0.58 10.81
CA CYS A 77 6.76 -1.21 9.90
C CYS A 77 5.35 -1.37 10.51
N PHE A 78 4.52 -0.32 10.41
CA PHE A 78 3.13 -0.30 10.88
C PHE A 78 2.24 0.58 9.97
N MET A 79 0.92 0.51 10.14
CA MET A 79 -0.03 1.41 9.47
C MET A 79 -0.28 2.64 10.34
N SER A 80 0.14 3.81 9.88
CA SER A 80 -0.17 5.09 10.56
C SER A 80 -1.64 5.48 10.35
N SER A 81 -2.18 6.41 11.14
CA SER A 81 -3.55 6.94 10.95
C SER A 81 -3.82 7.40 9.52
N VAL A 82 -2.86 8.09 8.89
CA VAL A 82 -2.96 8.50 7.48
C VAL A 82 -3.02 7.29 6.54
N ASP A 83 -2.29 6.22 6.84
CA ASP A 83 -2.31 4.99 6.04
C ASP A 83 -3.63 4.25 6.19
N LEU A 84 -4.19 4.23 7.40
CA LEU A 84 -5.49 3.62 7.67
C LEU A 84 -6.59 4.31 6.86
N HIS A 85 -6.68 5.64 6.92
CA HIS A 85 -7.63 6.43 6.12
C HIS A 85 -7.42 6.29 4.62
N THR A 86 -6.17 6.29 4.16
CA THR A 86 -5.85 6.06 2.74
C THR A 86 -6.31 4.67 2.33
N HIS A 87 -5.99 3.66 3.12
CA HIS A 87 -6.30 2.27 2.80
C HIS A 87 -7.80 1.96 2.87
N TYR A 88 -8.54 2.59 3.77
CA TYR A 88 -10.00 2.50 3.85
C TYR A 88 -10.64 2.77 2.50
N SER A 89 -10.23 3.85 1.83
CA SER A 89 -10.75 4.20 0.50
C SER A 89 -10.49 3.10 -0.54
N TYR A 90 -9.30 2.46 -0.50
CA TYR A 90 -8.99 1.33 -1.37
C TYR A 90 -9.83 0.09 -1.03
N GLN A 91 -9.99 -0.25 0.25
CA GLN A 91 -10.68 -1.47 0.68
C GLN A 91 -12.21 -1.35 0.53
N VAL A 92 -12.78 -0.13 0.56
CA VAL A 92 -14.17 0.12 0.18
C VAL A 92 -14.42 -0.19 -1.30
N MET A 93 -13.49 0.17 -2.18
CA MET A 93 -13.62 -0.07 -3.62
C MET A 93 -13.28 -1.51 -4.02
N VAL A 94 -12.29 -2.11 -3.35
CA VAL A 94 -11.78 -3.46 -3.62
C VAL A 94 -11.57 -4.18 -2.28
N PRO A 95 -12.49 -5.05 -1.85
CA PRO A 95 -12.42 -5.72 -0.55
C PRO A 95 -11.11 -6.51 -0.31
N GLU A 96 -10.48 -6.99 -1.38
CA GLU A 96 -9.20 -7.70 -1.36
C GLU A 96 -7.97 -6.78 -1.39
N ALA A 97 -8.15 -5.46 -1.40
CA ALA A 97 -7.05 -4.52 -1.41
C ALA A 97 -6.14 -4.71 -0.20
N PHE A 98 -4.85 -4.50 -0.39
CA PHE A 98 -3.88 -4.47 0.70
C PHE A 98 -2.91 -3.30 0.57
N ALA A 99 -2.28 -2.94 1.69
CA ALA A 99 -1.20 -1.97 1.76
C ALA A 99 0.13 -2.67 2.06
N ILE A 100 1.19 -2.31 1.36
CA ILE A 100 2.56 -2.72 1.70
C ILE A 100 3.29 -1.53 2.33
N VAL A 101 3.76 -1.69 3.56
CA VAL A 101 4.66 -0.74 4.20
C VAL A 101 6.08 -1.28 4.07
N VAL A 102 6.99 -0.50 3.50
CA VAL A 102 8.42 -0.79 3.44
C VAL A 102 9.14 0.06 4.47
N ALA A 103 9.79 -0.54 5.46
CA ALA A 103 10.49 0.16 6.53
C ALA A 103 11.98 -0.23 6.54
N PRO A 104 12.83 0.38 5.68
CA PRO A 104 14.22 -0.05 5.49
C PRO A 104 15.10 0.11 6.74
N THR A 105 14.72 0.99 7.68
CA THR A 105 15.45 1.23 8.93
C THR A 105 14.97 0.36 10.09
N ASP A 106 13.87 -0.37 9.94
CA ASP A 106 13.35 -1.29 10.93
C ASP A 106 14.12 -2.61 10.87
N SER A 107 14.98 -2.85 11.86
CA SER A 107 15.81 -4.05 11.94
C SER A 107 15.02 -5.33 12.22
N SER A 108 13.80 -5.20 12.75
CA SER A 108 12.94 -6.33 13.09
C SER A 108 12.05 -6.75 11.93
N LYS A 109 11.53 -5.80 11.16
CA LYS A 109 10.58 -6.03 10.07
C LYS A 109 10.78 -5.00 8.97
N SER A 110 11.52 -5.39 7.93
CA SER A 110 11.84 -4.48 6.80
C SER A 110 10.66 -4.16 5.89
N TYR A 111 9.58 -4.95 5.95
CA TYR A 111 8.31 -4.65 5.29
C TYR A 111 7.16 -5.45 5.90
N GLY A 112 5.93 -4.99 5.65
CA GLY A 112 4.71 -5.62 6.09
C GLY A 112 3.61 -5.46 5.06
N ILE A 113 2.72 -6.44 4.99
CA ILE A 113 1.53 -6.43 4.14
C ILE A 113 0.34 -6.42 5.07
N PHE A 114 -0.53 -5.43 4.91
CA PHE A 114 -1.61 -5.13 5.84
C PHE A 114 -2.94 -4.97 5.11
N LYS A 115 -4.02 -5.25 5.83
CA LYS A 115 -5.39 -4.91 5.45
C LYS A 115 -6.16 -4.38 6.66
N LEU A 116 -7.24 -3.65 6.44
CA LEU A 116 -8.16 -3.31 7.53
C LEU A 116 -8.95 -4.55 7.93
N THR A 117 -9.19 -4.70 9.23
CA THR A 117 -10.13 -5.72 9.70
C THR A 117 -11.54 -5.33 9.26
N ASP A 118 -12.33 -6.32 8.88
CA ASP A 118 -13.68 -6.13 8.33
C ASP A 118 -14.62 -7.10 9.07
N PRO A 119 -15.64 -6.62 9.79
CA PRO A 119 -16.14 -5.24 9.80
C PRO A 119 -15.39 -4.25 10.71
N GLY A 120 -14.71 -4.69 11.77
CA GLY A 120 -14.28 -3.83 12.88
C GLY A 120 -13.48 -2.58 12.48
N GLY A 121 -12.32 -2.75 11.85
CA GLY A 121 -11.47 -1.63 11.42
C GLY A 121 -12.11 -0.75 10.35
N MET A 122 -12.86 -1.36 9.42
CA MET A 122 -13.62 -0.64 8.39
C MET A 122 -14.69 0.28 9.01
N GLU A 123 -15.40 -0.18 10.05
CA GLU A 123 -16.42 0.61 10.74
C GLU A 123 -15.82 1.75 11.57
N VAL A 124 -14.71 1.50 12.25
CA VAL A 124 -13.98 2.54 13.00
C VAL A 124 -13.57 3.70 12.09
N LEU A 125 -13.07 3.40 10.89
CA LEU A 125 -12.67 4.44 9.93
C LEU A 125 -13.85 5.08 9.21
N ARG A 126 -14.92 4.33 8.93
CA ARG A 126 -16.16 4.87 8.37
C ARG A 126 -16.76 5.96 9.27
N GLY A 127 -16.71 5.78 10.59
CA GLY A 127 -17.22 6.72 11.58
C GLY A 127 -16.26 7.85 11.95
N CYS A 128 -15.04 7.87 11.40
CA CYS A 128 -14.01 8.82 11.79
C CYS A 128 -14.08 10.10 10.95
N SER A 129 -14.27 11.24 11.61
CA SER A 129 -14.28 12.58 10.99
C SER A 129 -13.08 13.44 11.38
N GLU A 130 -12.09 12.86 12.06
CA GLU A 130 -10.90 13.58 12.52
C GLU A 130 -9.90 13.80 11.37
N THR A 131 -9.20 14.93 11.41
CA THR A 131 -8.20 15.30 10.40
C THR A 131 -6.81 15.37 11.00
N GLY A 132 -5.79 15.05 10.20
CA GLY A 132 -4.40 15.01 10.68
C GLY A 132 -4.07 13.70 11.39
N PHE A 133 -2.95 13.67 12.12
CA PHE A 133 -2.51 12.46 12.83
C PHE A 133 -3.25 12.31 14.16
N HIS A 134 -4.05 11.26 14.30
CA HIS A 134 -4.83 10.97 15.50
C HIS A 134 -4.90 9.45 15.76
N PRO A 135 -5.09 9.01 17.02
CA PRO A 135 -5.32 7.61 17.33
C PRO A 135 -6.76 7.20 16.96
N HIS A 136 -6.95 5.91 16.65
CA HIS A 136 -8.28 5.33 16.41
C HIS A 136 -8.73 4.51 17.61
N LYS A 137 -10.05 4.48 17.85
CA LYS A 137 -10.65 3.62 18.87
C LYS A 137 -10.48 2.15 18.49
N GLU A 138 -10.43 1.29 19.50
CA GLU A 138 -10.51 -0.15 19.27
C GLU A 138 -11.92 -0.51 18.76
N PRO A 139 -12.02 -1.35 17.72
CA PRO A 139 -13.26 -1.97 17.30
C PRO A 139 -14.04 -2.64 18.44
N GLU A 140 -15.38 -2.66 18.35
CA GLU A 140 -16.25 -3.28 19.37
C GLU A 140 -16.05 -4.80 19.50
N ASP A 141 -15.53 -5.44 18.45
CA ASP A 141 -15.23 -6.86 18.41
C ASP A 141 -13.92 -7.22 19.15
N GLY A 142 -13.17 -6.22 19.63
CA GLY A 142 -11.89 -6.39 20.32
C GLY A 142 -10.71 -6.74 19.42
N ASN A 143 -10.91 -6.77 18.09
CA ASN A 143 -9.83 -6.99 17.14
C ASN A 143 -9.07 -5.69 16.86
N PRO A 144 -7.80 -5.74 16.43
CA PRO A 144 -7.08 -4.55 15.97
C PRO A 144 -7.78 -3.89 14.76
N VAL A 145 -7.60 -2.58 14.57
CA VAL A 145 -8.13 -1.84 13.39
C VAL A 145 -7.57 -2.38 12.07
N TYR A 146 -6.37 -2.94 12.08
CA TYR A 146 -5.73 -3.52 10.90
C TYR A 146 -4.96 -4.78 11.29
N GLU A 147 -4.80 -5.67 10.32
CA GLU A 147 -4.13 -6.95 10.50
C GLU A 147 -3.16 -7.23 9.36
N HIS A 148 -2.35 -8.28 9.52
CA HIS A 148 -1.53 -8.77 8.43
C HIS A 148 -2.39 -9.46 7.37
N CYS A 149 -2.22 -9.07 6.10
CA CYS A 149 -2.97 -9.68 5.01
C CYS A 149 -2.40 -11.07 4.68
N SER A 150 -3.10 -12.12 5.09
CA SER A 150 -2.76 -13.53 4.87
C SER A 150 -3.11 -14.04 3.47
N ASN A 151 -4.00 -13.34 2.75
CA ASN A 151 -4.50 -13.73 1.43
C ASN A 151 -3.55 -13.37 0.27
N VAL A 152 -2.31 -13.02 0.59
CA VAL A 152 -1.26 -12.66 -0.37
C VAL A 152 -0.22 -13.76 -0.43
N TYR A 153 -0.15 -14.42 -1.59
CA TYR A 153 0.84 -15.44 -1.86
C TYR A 153 2.10 -14.81 -2.47
N LYS A 154 3.28 -15.34 -2.15
CA LYS A 154 4.53 -14.83 -2.71
C LYS A 154 5.08 -15.76 -3.78
N ASN A 155 5.36 -15.25 -4.98
CA ASN A 155 5.83 -16.05 -6.11
C ASN A 155 7.03 -15.40 -6.83
N SER A 156 8.22 -15.94 -6.57
CA SER A 156 9.51 -15.48 -7.12
C SER A 156 9.60 -15.48 -8.65
N ASN A 157 8.75 -16.25 -9.34
CA ASN A 157 8.81 -16.45 -10.78
C ASN A 157 7.93 -15.46 -11.55
N LEU A 158 7.26 -14.53 -10.87
CA LEU A 158 6.42 -13.55 -11.53
C LEU A 158 7.24 -12.43 -12.15
N ARG A 159 6.85 -12.08 -13.37
CA ARG A 159 7.34 -10.89 -14.07
C ARG A 159 6.52 -9.69 -13.58
N PHE A 160 7.20 -8.60 -13.29
CA PHE A 160 6.58 -7.33 -12.98
C PHE A 160 7.18 -6.23 -13.84
N GLU A 161 6.36 -5.22 -14.12
CA GLU A 161 6.76 -4.00 -14.82
C GLU A 161 6.58 -2.81 -13.87
N ILE A 162 7.52 -1.87 -13.93
CA ILE A 162 7.44 -0.61 -13.20
C ILE A 162 7.22 0.52 -14.19
N PHE A 163 6.12 1.25 -14.00
CA PHE A 163 5.87 2.52 -14.68
C PHE A 163 6.20 3.64 -13.72
N ASP A 164 7.16 4.48 -14.10
CA ASP A 164 7.53 5.68 -13.37
C ASP A 164 6.93 6.90 -14.06
N LEU A 165 6.21 7.71 -13.29
CA LEU A 165 5.36 8.81 -13.75
C LEU A 165 5.76 10.18 -13.20
N ARG A 166 6.96 10.25 -12.64
CA ARG A 166 7.50 11.43 -11.98
C ARG A 166 7.99 12.47 -12.96
#